data_AF-A0A7X4DWM7-F1
#
_entry.id   AF-A0A7X4DWM7-F1
#
_cell.length_a   1.000
_cell.length_b   1.000
_cell.length_c   1.000
_cell.angle_alpha   90.00
_cell.angle_beta   90.00
_cell.angle_gamma   90.00
#
_symmetry.space_group_name_H-M   'P 1'
#
loop_
_entity.id
_entity.type
_entity.pdbx_description
1 polymer ?
#
loop_
_entity_poly.entity_id
_entity_poly.type
_entity_poly.pdbx_seq_one_letter_code
_entity_poly.pdbx_strand_id
1 'polypeptide(L)'
;VFGPAIATGLDHEAIEVRTRVNGVETQHGRSDELILDIPEIVRYTAAVMTLLPGDIIYSGTPGQPQALNPGDTVEIEVTGAGVLSNPVVAGS
;
A
#
# COMPACT_ATOMS: atom_id res chain seq x y z
N VAL A 1 -0.18 3.40 -9.03
CA VAL A 1 -0.70 4.63 -8.38
C VAL A 1 0.08 4.81 -7.09
N PHE A 2 0.49 6.04 -6.74
CA PHE A 2 1.36 6.31 -5.60
C PHE A 2 1.08 7.70 -5.00
N GLY A 3 1.22 7.84 -3.68
CA GLY A 3 1.01 9.10 -2.96
C GLY A 3 0.18 8.91 -1.68
N PRO A 4 -0.37 9.98 -1.09
CA PRO A 4 -0.23 11.39 -1.52
C PRO A 4 1.11 12.03 -1.12
N ALA A 5 1.86 11.41 -0.20
CA ALA A 5 3.15 11.91 0.29
C ALA A 5 4.08 10.75 0.67
N ILE A 6 5.37 11.05 0.85
CA ILE A 6 6.34 10.14 1.48
C ILE A 6 6.46 10.54 2.94
N ALA A 7 5.95 9.70 3.84
CA ALA A 7 6.15 9.86 5.27
C ALA A 7 7.55 9.35 5.67
N THR A 8 8.18 10.01 6.64
CA THR A 8 9.51 9.64 7.16
C THR A 8 9.48 9.53 8.68
N GLY A 9 10.41 8.78 9.26
CA GLY A 9 10.51 8.61 10.71
C GLY A 9 9.40 7.75 11.32
N LEU A 10 8.75 6.90 10.52
CA LEU A 10 7.75 5.95 10.98
C LEU A 10 8.40 4.69 11.56
N ASP A 11 7.76 4.13 12.58
CA ASP A 11 8.05 2.79 13.06
C ASP A 11 7.44 1.77 12.10
N HIS A 12 8.29 0.93 11.49
CA HIS A 12 7.87 -0.04 10.48
C HIS A 12 7.08 -1.22 11.05
N GLU A 13 7.07 -1.42 12.37
CA GLU A 13 6.26 -2.44 13.05
C GLU A 13 4.84 -1.93 13.37
N ALA A 14 4.64 -0.61 13.38
CA ALA A 14 3.39 0.04 13.78
C ALA A 14 2.65 0.72 12.62
N ILE A 15 2.74 0.17 11.40
CA ILE A 15 2.03 0.67 10.23
C ILE A 15 0.73 -0.10 10.03
N GLU A 16 -0.32 0.64 9.73
CA GLU A 16 -1.63 0.12 9.41
C GLU A 16 -2.03 0.62 8.03
N VAL A 17 -2.68 -0.24 7.25
CA VAL A 17 -3.24 0.08 5.93
C VAL A 17 -4.72 -0.25 5.92
N ARG A 18 -5.53 0.69 5.44
CA ARG A 18 -6.97 0.51 5.19
C ARG A 18 -7.28 0.83 3.75
N THR A 19 -8.11 -0.01 3.14
CA THR A 19 -8.65 0.23 1.81
C THR A 19 -10.16 0.35 1.90
N ARG A 20 -10.70 1.42 1.33
CA ARG A 20 -12.14 1.65 1.18
C ARG A 20 -12.51 1.71 -0.28
N VAL A 21 -13.65 1.10 -0.64
CA VAL A 21 -14.28 1.26 -1.96
C VAL A 21 -15.64 1.89 -1.74
N ASN A 22 -15.86 3.07 -2.31
CA ASN A 22 -17.06 3.86 -2.12
C ASN A 22 -17.37 4.11 -0.62
N GLY A 23 -16.33 4.36 0.18
CA GLY A 23 -16.41 4.59 1.62
C GLY A 23 -16.57 3.33 2.47
N VAL A 24 -16.75 2.15 1.86
CA VAL A 24 -16.86 0.87 2.59
C VAL A 24 -15.49 0.25 2.76
N GLU A 25 -15.08 -0.06 3.99
CA GLU A 25 -13.83 -0.76 4.28
C GLU A 25 -13.89 -2.17 3.67
N THR A 26 -12.89 -2.48 2.83
CA THR A 26 -12.79 -3.76 2.10
C THR A 26 -11.52 -4.52 2.46
N GLN A 27 -10.49 -3.81 2.90
CA GLN A 27 -9.28 -4.40 3.45
C GLN A 27 -8.77 -3.57 4.62
N HIS A 28 -8.18 -4.26 5.57
CA HIS A 28 -7.51 -3.68 6.72
C HIS A 28 -6.42 -4.65 7.15
N GLY A 29 -5.21 -4.15 7.39
CA GLY A 29 -4.11 -4.96 7.87
C GLY A 29 -3.01 -4.14 8.51
N ARG A 30 -2.13 -4.82 9.23
CA ARG A 30 -1.01 -4.22 9.96
C ARG A 30 0.32 -4.79 9.50
N SER A 31 1.40 -4.01 9.64
CA SER A 31 2.74 -4.39 9.19
C SER A 31 3.33 -5.58 9.96
N ASP A 32 2.87 -5.83 11.18
CA ASP A 32 3.23 -7.00 11.99
C ASP A 32 2.58 -8.31 11.50
N GLU A 33 1.65 -8.24 10.54
CA GLU A 33 1.01 -9.39 9.89
C GLU A 33 1.70 -9.79 8.58
N LEU A 34 2.73 -9.06 8.14
CA LEU A 34 3.48 -9.38 6.93
C LEU A 34 4.20 -10.74 7.08
N ILE A 35 4.17 -11.54 6.01
CA ILE A 35 4.89 -12.83 5.97
C ILE A 35 6.41 -12.63 6.00
N LEU A 36 6.88 -11.55 5.35
CA LEU A 36 8.26 -11.05 5.41
C LEU A 36 8.20 -9.61 5.90
N ASP A 37 8.95 -9.28 6.94
CA ASP A 37 8.93 -7.91 7.47
C ASP A 37 9.56 -6.90 6.48
N ILE A 38 9.39 -5.61 6.75
CA ILE A 38 9.89 -4.55 5.85
C ILE A 38 11.43 -4.63 5.66
N PRO A 39 12.26 -4.75 6.72
CA PRO A 39 13.69 -4.98 6.57
C PRO A 39 14.06 -6.19 5.70
N GLU A 40 13.36 -7.32 5.86
CA GLU A 40 13.56 -8.53 5.09
C GLU A 40 13.20 -8.33 3.61
N ILE A 41 12.07 -7.70 3.31
CA ILE A 41 11.68 -7.35 1.94
C ILE A 41 12.77 -6.53 1.24
N VAL A 42 13.30 -5.50 1.92
CA VAL A 42 14.39 -4.67 1.37
C VAL A 42 15.65 -5.52 1.13
N ARG A 43 16.04 -6.36 2.10
CA ARG A 43 17.20 -7.25 2.00
C ARG A 43 17.06 -8.22 0.81
N TYR A 44 15.92 -8.88 0.68
CA TYR A 44 15.67 -9.84 -0.39
C TYR A 44 15.71 -9.18 -1.76
N THR A 45 15.10 -8.00 -1.89
CA THR A 45 15.10 -7.23 -3.14
C THR A 45 16.51 -6.80 -3.52
N ALA A 46 17.28 -6.27 -2.56
CA ALA A 46 18.65 -5.83 -2.74
C ALA A 46 19.64 -6.97 -3.07
N ALA A 47 19.32 -8.20 -2.69
CA ALA A 47 20.12 -9.38 -3.04
C ALA A 47 20.00 -9.80 -4.51
N VAL A 48 18.91 -9.38 -5.18
CA VAL A 48 18.61 -9.73 -6.58
C VAL A 48 18.95 -8.58 -7.53
N MET A 49 18.76 -7.33 -7.10
CA MET A 49 19.02 -6.14 -7.91
C MET A 49 19.55 -4.98 -7.08
N THR A 50 20.33 -4.08 -7.70
CA THR A 50 20.74 -2.83 -7.06
C THR A 50 19.54 -1.91 -6.91
N LEU A 51 19.26 -1.48 -5.67
CA LEU A 51 18.27 -0.43 -5.38
C LEU A 51 18.90 0.96 -5.49
N LEU A 52 18.19 1.88 -6.15
CA LEU A 52 18.59 3.26 -6.35
C LEU A 52 17.66 4.23 -5.60
N PRO A 53 18.13 5.45 -5.27
CA PRO A 53 17.26 6.48 -4.72
C PRO A 53 16.07 6.75 -5.64
N GLY A 54 14.86 6.64 -5.09
CA GLY A 54 13.61 6.80 -5.82
C GLY A 54 12.92 5.49 -6.21
N ASP A 55 13.57 4.34 -6.04
CA ASP A 55 12.93 3.04 -6.24
C ASP A 55 11.81 2.81 -5.22
N ILE A 56 10.73 2.16 -5.66
CA ILE A 56 9.54 1.86 -4.87
C ILE A 56 9.36 0.35 -4.81
N ILE A 57 9.23 -0.19 -3.59
CA ILE A 57 8.90 -1.59 -3.34
C ILE A 57 7.45 -1.66 -2.82
N TYR A 58 6.60 -2.42 -3.48
CA TYR A 58 5.27 -2.75 -2.98
C TYR A 58 5.38 -3.98 -2.07
N SER A 59 5.08 -3.82 -0.78
CA SER A 59 5.29 -4.82 0.27
C SER A 59 4.24 -5.93 0.32
N GLY A 60 3.19 -5.84 -0.49
CA GLY A 60 2.07 -6.78 -0.50
C GLY A 60 0.75 -6.09 -0.17
N THR A 61 -0.30 -6.89 0.00
CA THR A 61 -1.65 -6.42 0.34
C THR A 61 -2.27 -7.36 1.37
N PRO A 62 -2.99 -6.84 2.38
CA PRO A 62 -3.74 -7.69 3.29
C PRO A 62 -5.00 -8.25 2.62
N GLY A 63 -5.51 -9.36 3.16
CA GLY A 63 -6.79 -9.94 2.75
C GLY A 63 -6.87 -10.36 1.28
N GLN A 64 -8.11 -10.47 0.78
CA GLN A 64 -8.38 -10.76 -0.62
C GLN A 64 -8.98 -9.51 -1.30
N PRO A 65 -8.35 -8.98 -2.37
CA PRO A 65 -8.92 -7.88 -3.13
C PRO A 65 -10.26 -8.24 -3.76
N GLN A 66 -11.17 -7.28 -3.79
CA GLN A 66 -12.43 -7.38 -4.53
C GLN A 66 -12.30 -6.82 -5.94
N ALA A 67 -13.21 -7.22 -6.83
CA ALA A 67 -13.33 -6.63 -8.15
C ALA A 67 -13.76 -5.16 -8.05
N LEU A 68 -13.21 -4.31 -8.93
CA LEU A 68 -13.57 -2.91 -9.07
C LEU A 68 -14.37 -2.72 -10.37
N ASN A 69 -15.32 -1.78 -10.34
CA ASN A 69 -16.14 -1.42 -11.49
C ASN A 69 -15.91 0.04 -11.88
N PRO A 70 -16.09 0.39 -13.18
CA PRO A 70 -16.15 1.80 -13.59
C PRO A 70 -17.18 2.59 -12.76
N GLY A 71 -16.76 3.73 -12.24
CA GLY A 71 -17.55 4.57 -11.32
C GLY A 71 -17.18 4.42 -9.85
N ASP A 72 -16.44 3.37 -9.47
CA ASP A 72 -15.97 3.22 -8.09
C ASP A 72 -14.93 4.29 -7.72
N THR A 73 -14.87 4.66 -6.45
CA THR A 73 -13.75 5.40 -5.85
C THR A 73 -13.04 4.51 -4.85
N VAL A 74 -11.72 4.37 -5.02
CA VAL A 74 -10.85 3.60 -4.12
C VAL A 74 -10.04 4.58 -3.29
N GLU A 75 -10.06 4.38 -1.98
CA GLU A 75 -9.25 5.14 -1.03
C GLU A 75 -8.34 4.19 -0.27
N ILE A 76 -7.06 4.52 -0.18
CA ILE A 76 -6.07 3.78 0.60
C ILE A 76 -5.47 4.74 1.63
N GLU A 77 -5.54 4.37 2.89
CA GLU A 77 -5.00 5.14 4.00
C GLU A 77 -3.91 4.34 4.69
N VAL A 78 -2.76 4.98 4.89
CA VAL A 78 -1.60 4.38 5.57
C VAL A 78 -1.14 5.29 6.71
N THR A 79 -0.78 4.70 7.85
CA THR A 79 -0.25 5.41 9.02
C THR A 79 0.76 6.49 8.61
N GLY A 80 0.45 7.76 8.94
CA GLY A 80 1.34 8.90 8.73
C GLY A 80 1.50 9.38 7.28
N ALA A 81 0.97 8.65 6.28
CA ALA A 81 1.10 9.02 4.85
C ALA A 81 -0.15 9.70 4.27
N GLY A 82 -1.26 9.74 5.01
CA GLY A 82 -2.53 10.31 4.55
C GLY A 82 -3.34 9.34 3.70
N VAL A 83 -4.29 9.87 2.93
CA VAL A 83 -5.22 9.10 2.09
C VAL A 83 -4.92 9.31 0.61
N LEU A 84 -4.65 8.23 -0.11
CA LEU A 84 -4.59 8.18 -1.57
C LEU A 84 -5.97 7.82 -2.12
N SER A 85 -6.57 8.70 -2.91
CA SER A 85 -7.92 8.50 -3.48
C SER A 85 -7.90 8.54 -5.00
N ASN A 86 -8.51 7.54 -5.64
CA ASN A 86 -8.53 7.42 -7.09
C ASN A 86 -9.91 6.95 -7.60
N PRO A 87 -10.46 7.62 -8.63
CA PRO A 87 -11.63 7.11 -9.33
C PRO A 87 -11.24 5.97 -10.29
N VAL A 88 -12.16 5.02 -10.44
CA VAL A 88 -12.07 3.94 -11.43
C VAL A 88 -12.89 4.35 -12.65
N VAL A 89 -12.25 4.37 -13.82
CA VAL A 89 -12.90 4.67 -15.09
C VAL A 89 -12.76 3.48 -16.04
N ALA A 90 -13.72 3.30 -16.95
CA ALA A 90 -13.62 2.26 -17.97
C ALA A 90 -12.38 2.48 -18.85
N GLY A 91 -11.66 1.42 -19.16
CA GLY A 91 -10.58 1.46 -20.14
C GLY A 91 -11.14 1.78 -21.52
N SER A 92 -10.47 2.68 -22.24
CA SER A 92 -10.75 2.99 -23.65
C SER A 92 -10.32 1.87 -24.58
#